data_AF-A0A0Q0DPV5-F1
#
_entry.id   AF-A0A0Q0DPV5-F1
#
_cell.length_a   1.000
_cell.length_b   1.000
_cell.length_c   1.000
_cell.angle_alpha   90.00
_cell.angle_beta   90.00
_cell.angle_gamma   90.00
#
_symmetry.space_group_name_H-M   'P 1'
#
loop_
_entity.id
_entity.type
_entity.pdbx_description
1 polymer ?
#
loop_
_entity_poly.entity_id
_entity_poly.type
_entity_poly.pdbx_seq_one_letter_code
_entity_poly.pdbx_strand_id
1 'polypeptide(L)' 'MHVSVTLGGIDDAGVWKDLSFHPSALRRRWMWNVRQYLLSQWEHTTVPPENAHLQSENDWRHLVLNAGGQHWHIHLSKKT' A
#
# COMPACT_ATOMS: atom_id res chain seq x y z
N MET A 1 -8.39 -1.52 3.94
CA MET A 1 -8.08 -0.13 4.32
C MET A 1 -8.80 0.80 3.35
N HIS A 2 -9.53 1.81 3.82
CA HIS A 2 -10.23 2.80 2.99
C HIS A 2 -9.45 4.11 2.99
N VAL A 3 -9.18 4.67 1.81
CA VAL A 3 -8.47 5.95 1.63
C VAL A 3 -9.35 6.87 0.77
N SER A 4 -9.75 8.02 1.30
CA SER A 4 -10.52 9.04 0.59
C SER A 4 -9.63 10.24 0.25
N VAL A 5 -9.71 10.72 -1.00
CA VAL A 5 -9.04 11.96 -1.45
C VAL A 5 -10.11 13.01 -1.71
N THR A 6 -9.93 14.22 -1.16
CA THR A 6 -10.78 15.39 -1.45
C THR A 6 -10.46 15.96 -2.84
N LEU A 7 -11.51 16.32 -3.59
CA LEU A 7 -11.50 16.68 -5.03
C LEU A 7 -10.85 18.04 -5.37
N GLY A 8 -10.02 18.62 -4.50
CA GLY A 8 -9.45 19.94 -4.74
C GLY A 8 -8.63 20.47 -3.56
N GLY A 9 -7.83 21.48 -3.87
CA GLY A 9 -6.97 22.18 -2.92
C GLY A 9 -6.68 23.58 -3.46
N ILE A 10 -6.48 24.52 -2.55
CA ILE A 10 -6.06 25.88 -2.86
C ILE A 10 -4.53 25.84 -2.99
N ASP A 11 -3.99 26.33 -4.11
CA ASP A 11 -2.54 26.45 -4.27
C ASP A 11 -1.96 27.61 -3.45
N ASP A 12 -0.64 27.75 -3.45
CA ASP A 12 0.06 28.79 -2.69
C ASP A 12 -0.38 30.22 -3.07
N ALA A 13 -1.02 30.39 -4.23
CA ALA A 13 -1.55 31.67 -4.73
C ALA A 13 -3.04 31.87 -4.42
N GLY A 14 -3.69 30.96 -3.67
CA GLY A 14 -5.10 31.09 -3.34
C GLY A 14 -6.05 30.60 -4.44
N VAL A 15 -5.54 29.98 -5.50
CA VAL A 15 -6.34 29.55 -6.65
C VAL A 15 -6.86 28.12 -6.46
N TRP A 16 -8.14 27.92 -6.74
CA TRP A 16 -8.74 26.59 -6.73
C TRP A 16 -8.19 25.77 -7.89
N LYS A 17 -7.50 24.67 -7.58
CA LYS A 17 -6.96 23.76 -8.59
C LYS A 17 -7.69 22.43 -8.53
N ASP A 18 -8.19 21.99 -9.68
CA ASP A 18 -8.73 20.64 -9.83
C ASP A 18 -7.63 19.62 -9.55
N LEU A 19 -7.81 18.86 -8.47
CA LEU A 19 -7.00 17.69 -8.19
C LEU A 19 -7.53 16.53 -9.04
N SER A 20 -6.80 16.22 -10.11
CA SER A 20 -7.06 15.03 -10.89
C SER A 20 -6.69 13.79 -10.07
N PHE A 21 -7.67 12.91 -9.85
CA PHE A 21 -7.42 11.64 -9.19
C PHE A 21 -6.54 10.77 -10.10
N HIS A 22 -5.35 10.41 -9.61
CA HIS A 22 -4.37 9.64 -10.37
C HIS A 22 -4.27 8.20 -9.82
N PRO A 23 -5.22 7.30 -10.17
CA PRO A 23 -5.38 6.00 -9.52
C PRO A 23 -4.13 5.13 -9.61
N SER A 24 -3.43 5.15 -10.74
CA SER A 24 -2.21 4.38 -10.95
C SER A 24 -1.05 4.83 -10.07
N ALA A 25 -0.90 6.15 -9.84
CA ALA A 25 0.13 6.70 -8.96
C ALA A 25 -0.21 6.42 -7.48
N LEU A 26 -1.47 6.61 -7.09
CA LEU A 26 -1.95 6.27 -5.75
C LEU A 26 -1.72 4.79 -5.46
N ARG A 27 -2.11 3.90 -6.38
CA ARG A 27 -1.91 2.45 -6.25
C ARG A 27 -0.43 2.11 -6.05
N ARG A 28 0.46 2.68 -6.87
CA ARG A 28 1.92 2.49 -6.73
C ARG A 28 2.44 2.96 -5.37
N ARG A 29 2.08 4.17 -4.94
CA ARG A 29 2.52 4.72 -3.66
C ARG A 29 2.00 3.92 -2.48
N TRP A 30 0.74 3.51 -2.54
CA TRP A 30 0.12 2.67 -1.51
C TRP A 30 0.81 1.30 -1.41
N MET A 31 1.03 0.61 -2.53
CA MET A 31 1.75 -0.67 -2.53
C MET A 31 3.14 -0.53 -1.94
N TRP A 32 3.85 0.55 -2.28
CA TRP A 32 5.16 0.82 -1.71
C TRP A 32 5.10 0.99 -0.19
N ASN A 33 4.19 1.81 0.32
CA ASN A 33 4.02 2.03 1.76
C ASN A 33 3.70 0.74 2.51
N VAL A 34 2.77 -0.07 1.99
CA VAL A 34 2.39 -1.36 2.61
C VAL A 34 3.57 -2.32 2.64
N ARG A 35 4.37 -2.39 1.56
CA ARG A 35 5.59 -3.21 1.55
C ARG A 35 6.58 -2.75 2.60
N GLN A 36 6.87 -1.45 2.69
CA GLN A 36 7.79 -0.94 3.71
C GLN A 36 7.31 -1.25 5.12
N TYR A 37 6.01 -1.06 5.37
CA TYR A 37 5.42 -1.41 6.65
C TYR A 37 5.60 -2.90 6.96
N LEU A 38 5.14 -3.81 6.08
CA LEU A 38 5.27 -5.25 6.32
C LEU A 38 6.74 -5.68 6.50
N LEU A 39 7.66 -5.16 5.70
CA LEU A 39 9.08 -5.46 5.85
C LEU A 39 9.62 -5.10 7.24
N SER A 40 9.12 -4.01 7.86
CA SER A 40 9.51 -3.62 9.22
C SER A 40 8.92 -4.51 10.33
N GLN A 41 7.93 -5.35 10.03
CA GLN A 41 7.19 -6.09 11.05
C GLN A 41 7.75 -7.47 11.35
N TRP A 42 8.85 -7.92 10.72
CA TRP A 42 9.38 -9.27 10.92
C TRP A 42 9.60 -9.59 12.40
N GLU A 43 10.27 -8.71 13.15
CA GLU A 43 10.54 -8.90 14.58
C GLU A 43 9.28 -8.83 15.48
N HIS A 44 8.16 -8.35 14.95
CA HIS A 44 6.91 -8.15 15.66
C HIS A 44 5.78 -9.07 15.18
N THR A 45 6.05 -9.95 14.21
CA THR A 45 5.05 -10.81 13.58
C THR A 45 5.19 -12.23 14.08
N THR A 46 4.11 -12.80 14.58
CA THR A 46 4.02 -14.24 14.82
C THR A 46 3.63 -14.93 13.52
N VAL A 47 4.51 -15.78 13.00
CA VAL A 47 4.21 -16.59 11.81
C VAL A 47 3.16 -17.66 12.21
N PRO A 48 1.99 -17.69 11.56
CA PRO A 48 0.98 -18.68 11.88
C PRO A 48 1.42 -20.08 11.40
N PRO A 49 0.91 -21.18 12.00
CA PRO A 49 1.39 -22.53 11.72
C PRO A 49 1.31 -22.95 10.24
N GLU A 50 0.28 -22.49 9.53
CA GLU A 50 0.11 -22.68 8.08
C GLU A 50 1.28 -22.11 7.24
N ASN A 51 2.03 -21.17 7.81
CA ASN A 51 3.16 -20.48 7.20
C ASN A 51 4.51 -20.87 7.82
N ALA A 52 4.60 -22.01 8.51
CA ALA A 52 5.82 -22.47 9.18
C ALA A 52 7.06 -22.66 8.27
N HIS A 53 6.89 -22.58 6.95
CA HIS A 53 7.98 -22.52 5.97
C HIS A 53 8.72 -21.17 5.95
N LEU A 54 8.15 -20.10 6.51
CA LEU A 54 8.79 -18.79 6.66
C LEU A 54 9.64 -18.81 7.94
N GLN A 55 10.90 -19.24 7.82
CA GLN A 55 11.78 -19.45 8.99
C GLN A 55 12.78 -18.30 9.20
N SER A 56 12.85 -17.37 8.26
CA SER A 56 13.80 -16.26 8.28
C SER A 56 13.20 -14.96 7.79
N GLU A 57 13.85 -13.85 8.15
CA GLU A 57 13.55 -12.53 7.59
C GLU A 57 13.65 -12.53 6.06
N ASN A 58 14.53 -13.38 5.50
CA ASN A 58 14.72 -13.47 4.07
C ASN A 58 13.52 -14.13 3.39
N ASP A 59 12.92 -15.16 3.99
CA ASP A 59 11.68 -15.77 3.51
C ASP A 59 10.52 -14.78 3.56
N TRP A 60 10.43 -14.01 4.65
CA TRP A 60 9.47 -12.92 4.81
C TRP A 60 9.62 -11.85 3.74
N ARG A 61 10.85 -11.40 3.50
CA ARG A 61 11.17 -10.46 2.40
C ARG A 61 10.73 -11.01 1.05
N HIS A 62 11.04 -12.27 0.77
CA HIS A 62 10.63 -12.93 -0.47
C HIS A 62 9.10 -12.98 -0.62
N LEU A 63 8.37 -13.30 0.44
CA LEU A 63 6.91 -13.27 0.45
C LEU A 63 6.37 -11.87 0.12
N VAL A 64 6.79 -10.85 0.88
CA VAL A 64 6.28 -9.47 0.76
C VAL A 64 6.58 -8.90 -0.64
N LEU A 65 7.76 -9.18 -1.19
CA LEU A 65 8.19 -8.63 -2.47
C LEU A 65 7.63 -9.40 -3.68
N ASN A 66 7.55 -10.73 -3.61
CA ASN A 66 7.14 -11.57 -4.73
C ASN A 66 5.63 -11.84 -4.75
N ALA A 67 5.05 -12.25 -3.62
CA ALA A 67 3.61 -12.49 -3.54
C ALA A 67 2.82 -11.18 -3.59
N GLY A 68 3.39 -10.09 -3.03
CA GLY A 68 2.76 -8.78 -3.01
C GLY A 68 2.70 -8.02 -4.33
N GLY A 69 3.28 -8.57 -5.41
CA GLY A 69 3.15 -8.02 -6.76
C GLY A 69 1.98 -8.57 -7.55
N GLN A 70 1.78 -9.90 -7.50
CA GLN A 70 0.79 -10.60 -8.33
C GLN A 70 -0.55 -10.85 -7.62
N HIS A 71 -0.57 -10.95 -6.29
CA HIS A 71 -1.77 -11.39 -5.56
C HIS A 71 -2.46 -10.28 -4.76
N TRP A 72 -1.91 -9.05 -4.77
CA TRP A 72 -2.50 -7.93 -4.03
C TRP A 72 -3.48 -7.16 -4.90
N HIS A 73 -4.76 -7.22 -4.53
CA HIS A 73 -5.82 -6.48 -5.21
C HIS A 73 -6.18 -5.21 -4.44
N ILE A 74 -6.11 -4.06 -5.11
CA ILE A 74 -6.44 -2.75 -4.54
C ILE A 74 -7.66 -2.20 -5.26
N HIS A 75 -8.77 -2.13 -4.52
CA HIS A 75 -10.02 -1.55 -4.97
C HIS A 75 -10.02 -0.07 -4.60
N LEU A 76 -10.02 0.79 -5.63
CA LEU A 76 -10.18 2.23 -5.48
C LEU A 76 -11.60 2.56 -5.92
N SER A 77 -12.42 3.07 -5.01
CA SER A 77 -13.76 3.58 -5.33
C SER A 77 -13.77 5.10 -5.21
N LYS A 78 -14.45 5.75 -6.15
CA LYS A 78 -14.85 7.15 -6.00
C LYS A 78 -16.16 7.15 -5.25
N LYS A 79 -16.27 7.96 -4.18
CA LYS A 79 -17.56 8.19 -3.53
C LYS A 79 -18.45 8.94 -4.52
N THR A 80 -19.55 8.30 -4.93
CA THR A 80 -20.65 8.91 -5.70
C THR A 80 -21.44 9.86 -4.84
#